data_AF-A0A9W9HQN9-F1
#
_entry.id   AF-A0A9W9HQN9-F1
#
_cell.length_a   1.000
_cell.length_b   1.000
_cell.length_c   1.000
_cell.angle_alpha   90.00
_cell.angle_beta   90.00
_cell.angle_gamma   90.00
#
_symmetry.space_group_name_H-M   'P 1'
#
loop_
_entity.id
_entity.type
_entity.pdbx_description
1 polymer ?
#
loop_
_entity_poly.entity_id
_entity_poly.type
_entity_poly.pdbx_seq_one_letter_code
_entity_poly.pdbx_strand_id
1 'polypeptide(L)'
;MASANPRRPLLPLPLFLAAQTCSAVNSIDCNSNNTPIFDLSSPKYFQLSYQPKSNTSVAGASYYETGADAKTAASFWYIDFNDDIINSYQQCSLATGEFVSSGVDELISAGMPKPAKDTSLSVVLVGASEDHRIYYHDTDKNLQQILYNPSF
;
A
#
# COMPACT_ATOMS: atom_id res chain seq x y z
N MET A 1 -12.85 -30.02 30.04
CA MET A 1 -11.53 -29.75 29.44
C MET A 1 -11.68 -28.51 28.57
N ALA A 2 -11.23 -27.36 29.06
CA ALA A 2 -11.29 -26.10 28.33
C ALA A 2 -10.13 -26.06 27.33
N SER A 3 -10.44 -26.06 26.04
CA SER A 3 -9.46 -25.84 24.98
C SER A 3 -8.91 -24.43 25.15
N ALA A 4 -7.60 -24.33 25.43
CA ALA A 4 -6.90 -23.07 25.52
C ALA A 4 -7.07 -22.32 24.19
N ASN A 5 -7.67 -21.14 24.27
CA ASN A 5 -7.68 -20.16 23.18
C ASN A 5 -6.22 -19.72 22.98
N PRO A 6 -5.55 -20.09 21.87
CA PRO A 6 -4.21 -19.60 21.64
C PRO A 6 -4.36 -18.11 21.36
N ARG A 7 -3.91 -17.30 22.33
CA ARG A 7 -3.73 -15.86 22.15
C ARG A 7 -2.88 -15.69 20.90
N ARG A 8 -3.51 -15.36 19.77
CA ARG A 8 -2.81 -15.07 18.51
C ARG A 8 -1.88 -13.89 18.79
N PRO A 9 -0.57 -13.99 18.51
CA PRO A 9 0.29 -12.84 18.63
C PRO A 9 -0.15 -11.81 17.59
N LEU A 10 -0.42 -10.60 18.08
CA LEU A 10 -0.36 -9.33 17.35
C LEU A 10 0.94 -9.33 16.51
N LEU A 11 0.98 -8.86 15.27
CA LEU A 11 0.77 -7.46 14.90
C LEU A 11 0.24 -7.29 13.46
N PRO A 12 -0.62 -6.28 13.20
CA PRO A 12 -0.69 -5.69 11.87
C PRO A 12 0.69 -5.10 11.58
N LEU A 13 1.35 -5.49 10.49
CA LEU A 13 2.57 -4.78 10.11
C LEU A 13 2.15 -3.45 9.45
N PRO A 14 2.43 -2.30 10.09
CA PRO A 14 2.18 -1.02 9.46
C PRO A 14 3.17 -0.84 8.31
N LEU A 15 2.66 -0.83 7.08
CA LEU A 15 3.42 -0.28 5.97
C LEU A 15 3.53 1.24 6.20
N PHE A 16 4.72 1.70 6.59
CA PHE A 16 5.01 3.13 6.70
C PHE A 16 5.61 3.63 5.39
N LEU A 17 4.83 4.44 4.67
CA LEU A 17 5.23 5.04 3.42
C LEU A 17 5.66 6.48 3.70
N ALA A 18 6.94 6.77 3.48
CA ALA A 18 7.43 8.14 3.45
C ALA A 18 7.77 8.49 1.99
N ALA A 19 6.99 9.37 1.39
CA ALA A 19 7.35 10.03 0.15
C ALA A 19 8.50 11.01 0.46
N GLN A 20 9.70 10.72 -0.04
CA GLN A 20 10.81 11.67 0.07
C GLN A 20 10.86 12.54 -1.19
N THR A 21 11.52 13.69 -1.07
CA THR A 21 11.63 14.81 -2.03
C THR A 21 12.19 14.47 -3.43
N CYS A 22 12.32 13.19 -3.79
CA CYS A 22 12.97 12.73 -5.02
C CYS A 22 12.16 11.68 -5.80
N SER A 23 10.82 11.70 -5.72
CA SER A 23 9.94 10.80 -6.50
C SER A 23 10.08 9.31 -6.15
N ALA A 24 10.43 8.99 -4.90
CA ALA A 24 10.61 7.62 -4.44
C ALA A 24 9.82 7.34 -3.17
N VAL A 25 9.41 6.08 -3.00
CA VAL A 25 8.62 5.59 -1.87
C VAL A 25 9.43 4.54 -1.13
N ASN A 26 9.62 4.72 0.18
CA ASN A 26 10.39 3.82 1.02
C ASN A 26 9.53 2.75 1.70
N SER A 27 10.17 1.65 2.12
CA SER A 27 9.56 0.52 2.83
C SER A 27 10.35 0.11 4.08
N ILE A 28 9.70 -0.70 4.93
CA ILE A 28 10.32 -1.38 6.09
C ILE A 28 10.31 -2.89 5.89
N ASP A 29 11.06 -3.61 6.73
CA ASP A 29 11.09 -5.08 6.69
C ASP A 29 9.73 -5.70 7.04
N CYS A 30 9.18 -6.47 6.11
CA CYS A 30 7.83 -7.04 6.15
C CYS A 30 7.73 -8.35 6.97
N ASN A 31 8.86 -8.91 7.39
CA ASN A 31 8.94 -10.11 8.24
C ASN A 31 9.44 -9.79 9.67
N SER A 32 9.53 -8.51 10.04
CA SER A 32 9.98 -8.11 11.36
C SER A 32 8.91 -8.43 12.41
N ASN A 33 9.27 -9.21 13.43
CA ASN A 33 8.34 -9.54 14.51
C ASN A 33 8.18 -8.32 15.43
N ASN A 34 7.03 -7.66 15.35
CA ASN A 34 6.54 -6.63 16.27
C ASN A 34 7.32 -5.32 16.36
N THR A 35 8.53 -5.25 15.78
CA THR A 35 9.36 -4.05 15.75
C THR A 35 9.59 -3.65 14.30
N PRO A 36 9.00 -2.55 13.81
CA PRO A 36 9.29 -2.07 12.46
C PRO A 36 10.76 -1.66 12.37
N ILE A 37 11.47 -2.21 11.38
CA ILE A 37 12.89 -1.91 11.14
C ILE A 37 12.98 -0.99 9.92
N PHE A 38 13.43 0.24 10.14
CA PHE A 38 13.75 1.21 9.10
C PHE A 38 15.26 1.45 9.11
N ASP A 39 15.98 0.89 8.14
CA ASP A 39 17.42 1.12 8.00
C ASP A 39 17.67 2.43 7.24
N LEU A 40 18.01 3.48 7.98
CA LEU A 40 18.36 4.78 7.40
C LEU A 40 19.72 4.78 6.67
N SER A 41 20.58 3.79 6.96
CA SER A 41 21.88 3.65 6.29
C SER A 41 21.79 2.95 4.94
N SER A 42 20.75 2.12 4.76
CA SER A 42 20.41 1.45 3.51
C SER A 42 18.90 1.46 3.26
N PRO A 43 18.32 2.62 2.91
CA PRO A 43 16.87 2.75 2.70
C PRO A 43 16.40 1.87 1.53
N LYS A 44 15.29 1.16 1.75
CA LYS A 44 14.66 0.28 0.76
C LYS A 44 13.57 1.02 0.01
N TYR A 45 13.75 1.18 -1.30
CA TYR A 45 12.80 1.84 -2.18
C TYR A 45 12.00 0.83 -3.00
N PHE A 46 10.72 1.12 -3.21
CA PHE A 46 9.92 0.38 -4.18
C PHE A 46 10.39 0.68 -5.61
N GLN A 47 10.43 -0.35 -6.45
CA GLN A 47 10.63 -0.20 -7.89
C GLN A 47 9.28 0.13 -8.53
N LEU A 48 9.14 1.35 -9.03
CA LEU A 48 7.88 1.87 -9.57
C LEU A 48 7.96 2.03 -11.08
N SER A 49 6.89 1.62 -11.77
CA SER A 49 6.73 1.74 -13.21
C SER A 49 6.17 3.11 -13.61
N TYR A 50 5.39 3.75 -12.74
CA TYR A 50 4.92 5.13 -12.92
C TYR A 50 5.65 6.06 -11.97
N GLN A 51 6.24 7.12 -12.50
CA GLN A 51 6.99 8.08 -11.68
C GLN A 51 6.04 8.84 -10.74
N PRO A 52 6.24 8.77 -9.40
CA PRO A 52 5.48 9.57 -8.46
C PRO A 52 5.71 11.06 -8.68
N LYS A 53 4.64 11.85 -8.55
CA LYS A 53 4.78 13.31 -8.50
C LYS A 53 5.57 13.72 -7.25
N SER A 54 6.36 14.78 -7.35
CA SER A 54 7.07 15.32 -6.18
C SER A 54 6.07 15.80 -5.13
N ASN A 55 6.31 15.45 -3.86
CA ASN A 55 5.41 15.72 -2.73
C ASN A 55 3.99 15.16 -2.93
N THR A 56 3.87 14.07 -3.70
CA THR A 56 2.59 13.39 -3.90
C THR A 56 2.04 12.82 -2.61
N SER A 57 0.71 12.73 -2.54
CA SER A 57 0.06 11.99 -1.46
C SER A 57 0.26 10.49 -1.70
N VAL A 58 0.59 9.79 -0.63
CA VAL A 58 0.74 8.33 -0.61
C VAL A 58 -0.15 7.78 0.50
N ALA A 59 -0.91 6.74 0.19
CA ALA A 59 -1.68 6.00 1.17
C ALA A 59 -1.42 4.50 0.97
N GLY A 60 -1.47 3.72 2.04
CA GLY A 60 -1.20 2.28 1.96
C GLY A 60 -2.07 1.47 2.89
N ALA A 61 -2.26 0.22 2.53
CA ALA A 61 -2.93 -0.79 3.31
C ALA A 61 -2.17 -2.11 3.17
N SER A 62 -2.10 -2.86 4.26
CA SER A 62 -1.55 -4.20 4.26
C SER A 62 -2.65 -5.23 4.46
N TYR A 63 -2.49 -6.37 3.82
CA TYR A 63 -3.32 -7.56 3.99
C TYR A 63 -2.42 -8.72 4.40
N TYR A 64 -2.92 -9.55 5.30
CA TYR A 64 -2.24 -10.78 5.68
C TYR A 64 -3.23 -11.94 5.77
N GLU A 65 -2.79 -13.09 5.29
CA GLU A 65 -3.49 -14.35 5.37
C GLU A 65 -2.63 -15.36 6.14
N THR A 66 -3.29 -16.19 6.94
CA THR A 66 -2.63 -17.23 7.75
C THR A 66 -3.16 -18.59 7.35
N GLY A 67 -2.31 -19.62 7.29
CA GLY A 67 -2.73 -20.99 6.99
C GLY A 67 -1.84 -21.63 5.93
N ALA A 68 -2.42 -22.53 5.14
CA ALA A 68 -1.72 -23.12 3.99
C ALA A 68 -1.36 -22.05 2.93
N ASP A 69 -2.18 -21.01 2.82
CA ASP A 69 -2.01 -19.90 1.88
C ASP A 69 -1.43 -18.65 2.57
N ALA A 70 -0.51 -18.85 3.52
CA ALA A 70 0.07 -17.76 4.29
C ALA A 70 0.75 -16.73 3.36
N LYS A 71 0.27 -15.49 3.43
CA LYS A 71 0.67 -14.39 2.54
C LYS A 71 0.66 -13.10 3.33
N THR A 72 1.70 -12.31 3.19
CA THR A 72 1.69 -10.90 3.62
C THR A 72 1.85 -10.07 2.36
N ALA A 73 0.90 -9.18 2.14
CA ALA A 73 0.91 -8.27 1.00
C ALA A 73 0.63 -6.85 1.46
N ALA A 74 1.03 -5.90 0.63
CA ALA A 74 0.66 -4.52 0.81
C ALA A 74 0.37 -3.88 -0.53
N SER A 75 -0.64 -3.04 -0.53
CA SER A 75 -0.88 -2.09 -1.60
C SER A 75 -0.56 -0.70 -1.10
N PHE A 76 0.02 0.11 -1.98
CA PHE A 76 0.04 1.54 -1.78
C PHE A 76 -0.40 2.25 -3.05
N TRP A 77 -1.00 3.42 -2.83
CA TRP A 77 -1.51 4.27 -3.87
C TRP A 77 -0.81 5.61 -3.79
N TYR A 78 -0.49 6.15 -4.95
CA TYR A 78 0.17 7.44 -5.09
C TYR A 78 -0.33 8.16 -6.33
N ILE A 79 -0.14 9.48 -6.36
CA ILE A 79 -0.42 10.29 -7.55
C ILE A 79 0.85 10.39 -8.40
N ASP A 80 0.79 9.98 -9.66
CA ASP A 80 1.90 10.04 -10.61
C ASP A 80 2.09 11.45 -11.19
N PHE A 81 3.11 11.60 -12.05
CA PHE A 81 3.42 12.86 -12.72
C PHE A 81 2.28 13.42 -13.61
N ASN A 82 1.36 12.57 -14.09
CA ASN A 82 0.24 12.96 -14.95
C ASN A 82 -1.04 13.33 -14.16
N ASP A 83 -0.94 13.33 -12.82
CA ASP A 83 -2.06 13.46 -11.88
C ASP A 83 -3.02 12.25 -11.90
N ASP A 84 -2.51 11.06 -12.22
CA ASP A 84 -3.25 9.80 -12.14
C ASP A 84 -3.00 9.08 -10.81
N ILE A 85 -3.99 8.33 -10.33
CA ILE A 85 -3.87 7.48 -9.14
C ILE A 85 -3.40 6.11 -9.57
N ILE A 86 -2.23 5.73 -9.07
CA ILE A 86 -1.57 4.46 -9.38
C ILE A 86 -1.61 3.57 -8.13
N ASN A 87 -1.87 2.28 -8.32
CA ASN A 87 -1.63 1.26 -7.30
C ASN A 87 -0.29 0.58 -7.57
N SER A 88 0.44 0.31 -6.50
CA SER A 88 1.55 -0.64 -6.50
C SER A 88 1.24 -1.74 -5.50
N TYR A 89 1.16 -2.98 -5.99
CA TYR A 89 0.88 -4.15 -5.18
C TYR A 89 2.15 -4.97 -4.95
N GLN A 90 2.42 -5.24 -3.68
CA GLN A 90 3.68 -5.79 -3.21
C GLN A 90 3.44 -7.02 -2.36
N GLN A 91 4.20 -8.08 -2.61
CA GLN A 91 4.20 -9.28 -1.78
C GLN A 91 5.46 -9.34 -0.92
N CYS A 92 5.29 -9.71 0.34
CA CYS A 92 6.39 -9.90 1.25
C CYS A 92 7.13 -11.21 0.92
N SER A 93 8.42 -11.10 0.61
CA SER A 93 9.32 -12.25 0.65
C SER A 93 9.65 -12.56 2.10
N LEU A 94 9.06 -13.60 2.68
CA LEU A 94 9.33 -13.98 4.07
C LEU A 94 10.79 -14.38 4.31
N ALA A 95 11.49 -14.83 3.26
CA ALA A 95 12.90 -15.21 3.31
C ALA A 95 13.84 -14.01 3.48
N THR A 96 13.53 -12.89 2.82
CA THR A 96 14.39 -11.69 2.82
C THR A 96 13.83 -10.55 3.68
N GLY A 97 12.55 -10.59 4.02
CA GLY A 97 11.84 -9.50 4.68
C GLY A 97 11.53 -8.32 3.76
N GLU A 98 11.71 -8.49 2.46
CA GLU A 98 11.52 -7.41 1.48
C GLU A 98 10.19 -7.53 0.78
N PHE A 99 9.57 -6.38 0.53
CA PHE A 99 8.48 -6.29 -0.40
C PHE A 99 9.02 -6.40 -1.83
N VAL A 100 8.45 -7.33 -2.58
CA VAL A 100 8.76 -7.55 -3.99
C VAL A 100 7.48 -7.27 -4.77
N SER A 101 7.60 -6.51 -5.86
CA SER A 101 6.46 -6.23 -6.71
C SER A 101 5.88 -7.53 -7.25
N SER A 102 4.56 -7.70 -7.16
CA SER A 102 3.92 -8.87 -7.76
C SER A 102 3.53 -8.67 -9.23
N GLY A 103 3.85 -7.51 -9.80
CA GLY A 103 3.46 -7.14 -11.17
C GLY A 103 3.93 -5.75 -11.58
N VAL A 104 3.31 -5.24 -12.64
CA VAL A 104 3.44 -3.83 -13.05
C VAL A 104 2.45 -3.02 -12.21
N ASP A 105 2.84 -1.82 -11.81
CA ASP A 105 1.92 -0.87 -11.17
C ASP A 105 0.69 -0.61 -12.07
N GLU A 106 -0.44 -0.27 -11.46
CA GLU A 106 -1.73 -0.20 -12.14
C GLU A 106 -2.34 1.21 -12.09
N LEU A 107 -2.78 1.72 -13.24
CA LEU A 107 -3.58 2.94 -13.33
C LEU A 107 -5.03 2.68 -12.90
N ILE A 108 -5.38 3.09 -11.67
CA ILE A 108 -6.72 2.83 -11.11
C ILE A 108 -7.71 3.98 -11.30
N SER A 109 -7.24 5.17 -11.68
CA SER A 109 -8.09 6.34 -11.94
C SER A 109 -8.58 6.45 -13.39
N ALA A 110 -8.32 5.44 -14.23
CA ALA A 110 -8.77 5.47 -15.63
C ALA A 110 -10.30 5.61 -15.72
N GLY A 111 -10.76 6.65 -16.43
CA GLY A 111 -12.20 6.92 -16.59
C GLY A 111 -12.89 7.52 -15.35
N MET A 112 -12.15 7.79 -14.28
CA MET A 112 -12.67 8.44 -13.07
C MET A 112 -12.48 9.97 -13.14
N PRO A 113 -13.22 10.76 -12.33
CA PRO A 113 -12.98 12.19 -12.21
C PRO A 113 -11.52 12.49 -11.84
N LYS A 114 -10.93 13.50 -12.49
CA LYS A 114 -9.51 13.81 -12.33
C LYS A 114 -9.21 14.26 -10.88
N PRO A 115 -8.17 13.72 -10.22
CA PRO A 115 -7.74 14.19 -8.91
C PRO A 115 -7.37 15.68 -8.90
N ALA A 116 -7.76 16.40 -7.85
CA ALA A 116 -7.24 17.75 -7.61
C ALA A 116 -5.74 17.72 -7.32
N LYS A 117 -5.02 18.77 -7.76
CA LYS A 117 -3.56 18.87 -7.61
C LYS A 117 -3.05 18.79 -6.17
N ASP A 118 -3.89 19.19 -5.21
CA ASP A 118 -3.65 19.26 -3.77
C ASP A 118 -4.44 18.21 -2.98
N THR A 119 -5.06 17.23 -3.65
CA THR A 119 -5.78 16.18 -2.94
C THR A 119 -4.82 15.30 -2.14
N SER A 120 -5.31 14.82 -0.99
CA SER A 120 -4.72 13.68 -0.29
C SER A 120 -5.46 12.40 -0.66
N LEU A 121 -4.77 11.27 -0.59
CA LEU A 121 -5.33 9.94 -0.70
C LEU A 121 -5.62 9.40 0.69
N SER A 122 -6.75 8.69 0.83
CA SER A 122 -7.06 7.89 2.01
C SER A 122 -7.54 6.53 1.57
N VAL A 123 -7.13 5.48 2.29
CA VAL A 123 -7.44 4.09 1.94
C VAL A 123 -8.04 3.38 3.13
N VAL A 124 -9.06 2.55 2.86
CA VAL A 124 -9.66 1.67 3.85
C VAL A 124 -9.73 0.26 3.27
N LEU A 125 -9.18 -0.72 3.98
CA LEU A 125 -9.40 -2.15 3.71
C LEU A 125 -10.84 -2.52 4.09
N VAL A 126 -11.53 -3.23 3.21
CA VAL A 126 -12.94 -3.60 3.37
C VAL A 126 -13.07 -5.07 3.69
N GLY A 127 -13.53 -5.37 4.91
CA GLY A 127 -13.82 -6.76 5.32
C GLY A 127 -12.56 -7.59 5.55
N ALA A 128 -12.63 -8.87 5.23
CA ALA A 128 -11.55 -9.84 5.38
C ALA A 128 -10.91 -10.25 4.03
N SER A 129 -11.23 -9.52 2.95
CA SER A 129 -10.68 -9.69 1.60
C SER A 129 -9.61 -8.62 1.32
N GLU A 130 -8.94 -8.73 0.17
CA GLU A 130 -8.03 -7.71 -0.37
C GLU A 130 -8.77 -6.53 -1.03
N ASP A 131 -10.04 -6.28 -0.65
CA ASP A 131 -10.83 -5.17 -1.17
C ASP A 131 -10.46 -3.85 -0.50
N HIS A 132 -10.30 -2.79 -1.28
CA HIS A 132 -9.91 -1.47 -0.81
C HIS A 132 -10.85 -0.38 -1.33
N ARG A 133 -11.12 0.61 -0.49
CA ARG A 133 -11.75 1.88 -0.91
C ARG A 133 -10.73 2.99 -0.83
N ILE A 134 -10.47 3.62 -1.97
CA ILE A 134 -9.58 4.76 -2.11
C ILE A 134 -10.43 6.01 -2.23
N TYR A 135 -10.13 7.02 -1.42
CA TYR A 135 -10.81 8.30 -1.42
C TYR A 135 -9.87 9.43 -1.79
N TYR A 136 -10.38 10.37 -2.58
CA TYR A 136 -9.67 11.57 -3.03
C TYR A 136 -10.67 12.67 -3.38
N HIS A 137 -10.20 13.91 -3.51
CA HIS A 137 -10.99 15.01 -4.04
C HIS A 137 -10.70 15.18 -5.54
N ASP A 138 -11.74 15.36 -6.35
CA ASP A 138 -11.60 15.76 -7.74
C ASP A 138 -11.28 17.26 -7.89
N THR A 139 -11.06 17.71 -9.12
CA THR A 139 -10.78 19.13 -9.44
C THR A 139 -11.86 20.10 -8.98
N ASP A 140 -13.10 19.64 -8.83
CA ASP A 140 -14.24 20.43 -8.35
C ASP A 140 -14.41 20.33 -6.83
N LYS A 141 -13.46 19.69 -6.14
CA LYS A 141 -13.43 19.47 -4.69
C LYS A 141 -14.54 18.54 -4.17
N ASN A 142 -15.13 17.72 -5.03
CA ASN A 142 -16.03 16.67 -4.59
C ASN A 142 -15.23 15.46 -4.11
N LEU A 143 -15.72 14.81 -3.05
CA LEU A 143 -15.16 13.54 -2.58
C LEU A 143 -15.52 12.42 -3.57
N GLN A 144 -14.50 11.74 -4.07
CA GLN A 144 -14.61 10.59 -4.96
C GLN A 144 -14.16 9.31 -4.26
N GLN A 145 -14.63 8.17 -4.75
CA GLN A 145 -14.27 6.85 -4.25
C GLN A 145 -13.95 5.90 -5.42
N ILE A 146 -12.83 5.18 -5.32
CA ILE A 146 -12.49 4.03 -6.18
C ILE A 146 -12.55 2.77 -5.32
N LEU A 147 -13.23 1.73 -5.84
CA LEU A 147 -13.14 0.37 -5.32
C LEU A 147 -12.02 -0.34 -6.07
N TYR A 148 -11.10 -0.96 -5.32
CA TYR A 148 -9.96 -1.68 -5.89
C TYR A 148 -9.82 -3.05 -5.25
N ASN A 149 -9.49 -4.06 -6.04
CA ASN A 149 -9.08 -5.36 -5.54
C ASN A 149 -8.03 -5.96 -6.50
N PRO A 150 -6.85 -6.32 -5.98
CA PRO A 150 -5.71 -6.79 -6.78
C PRO A 150 -5.84 -8.23 -7.30
N SER A 151 -6.90 -8.96 -6.91
CA SER A 151 -7.14 -10.36 -7.28
C SER A 151 -8.17 -10.54 -8.41
N PHE A 152 -8.63 -9.46 -9.07
CA PHE A 152 -9.52 -9.54 -10.25
C PHE A 152 -8.77 -9.57 -11.57
#